data_AF-A0A2P9HF79-F1
#
_entry.id   AF-A0A2P9HF79-F1
#
_cell.length_a   1.000
_cell.length_b   1.000
_cell.length_c   1.000
_cell.angle_alpha   90.00
_cell.angle_beta   90.00
_cell.angle_gamma   90.00
#
_symmetry.space_group_name_H-M   'P 1'
#
loop_
_entity.id
_entity.type
_entity.pdbx_description
1 polymer ?
#
loop_
_entity_poly.entity_id
_entity_poly.type
_entity_poly.pdbx_seq_one_letter_code
_entity_poly.pdbx_strand_id
1 'polypeptide(L)'
;MIRLTNCLSLSLVISALLLPHGASAEVLYKYRGAEIFDGSFGTIAEVQSAINHALGTCGHTKFISVDGKFGLGTQNALRRLADCKSMAALVGNDPEARNGALTLKFWGALMGDVQAPSVDNRAHSLMLTYEATDYVGMEWNFCQTKPLYDPNIEGSVCYSNDPKSYLTWGPNGATAGGGREVQLILQAVDTTSPDTIDEAFVDEAPAVRRMFSLPDRDEHRSLETYLCGIWSDQARRIAWKKGFQRIGRIKSVREKFDELYKSSSLDGGKIANFYRAYSTNGLQPTEVDYAFFKDRAAHMTVKYDTVRGVIADFLKAVPNAARWQVRQAIALNVRPSRQQTDRLGRDVAFYIDGGEAQLSELEQMAWRNRGQLRASDVGLNDVRSYPTFIPGSSVDSSIRRPAILTAAEMKACPAAVLATRMRS
;
A
#
# COMPACT_ATOMS: atom_id res chain seq x y z
N MET A 1 -71.87 52.31 -15.53
CA MET A 1 -70.45 52.05 -15.14
C MET A 1 -70.45 51.11 -13.95
N ILE A 2 -70.24 49.82 -14.15
CA ILE A 2 -70.10 48.82 -13.09
C ILE A 2 -68.76 48.11 -13.35
N ARG A 3 -67.85 48.22 -12.38
CA ARG A 3 -66.50 47.65 -12.43
C ARG A 3 -66.51 46.21 -11.96
N LEU A 4 -65.76 45.38 -12.68
CA LEU A 4 -65.43 43.98 -12.40
C LEU A 4 -64.58 43.83 -11.14
N THR A 5 -64.92 42.82 -10.35
CA THR A 5 -64.18 42.34 -9.18
C THR A 5 -63.19 41.26 -9.62
N ASN A 6 -61.88 41.48 -9.42
CA ASN A 6 -60.84 40.46 -9.61
C ASN A 6 -60.47 39.85 -8.26
N CYS A 7 -60.65 38.53 -8.12
CA CYS A 7 -60.04 37.71 -7.08
C CYS A 7 -58.59 37.39 -7.48
N LEU A 8 -57.62 37.83 -6.69
CA LEU A 8 -56.23 37.34 -6.75
C LEU A 8 -56.06 36.24 -5.69
N SER A 9 -55.82 35.02 -6.16
CA SER A 9 -55.31 33.89 -5.38
C SER A 9 -53.79 33.99 -5.29
N LEU A 10 -53.27 34.13 -4.06
CA LEU A 10 -51.85 34.18 -3.76
C LEU A 10 -51.35 32.76 -3.44
N SER A 11 -50.67 32.12 -4.38
CA SER A 11 -50.00 30.83 -4.15
C SER A 11 -48.67 31.06 -3.42
N LEU A 12 -48.59 30.57 -2.18
CA LEU A 12 -47.38 30.59 -1.35
C LEU A 12 -46.43 29.46 -1.83
N VAL A 13 -45.37 29.83 -2.54
CA VAL A 13 -44.27 28.91 -2.87
C VAL A 13 -43.36 28.81 -1.64
N ILE A 14 -43.41 27.69 -0.94
CA ILE A 14 -42.45 27.35 0.11
C ILE A 14 -41.16 26.91 -0.60
N SER A 15 -40.24 27.86 -0.82
CA SER A 15 -38.86 27.54 -1.16
C SER A 15 -38.19 26.92 0.07
N ALA A 16 -38.00 25.60 0.05
CA ALA A 16 -37.11 24.93 0.97
C ALA A 16 -35.70 25.51 0.76
N LEU A 17 -35.28 26.37 1.68
CA LEU A 17 -33.89 26.79 1.82
C LEU A 17 -33.06 25.53 2.11
N LEU A 18 -32.43 25.01 1.06
CA LEU A 18 -31.27 24.14 1.16
C LEU A 18 -30.21 24.93 1.94
N LEU A 19 -30.16 24.71 3.25
CA LEU A 19 -29.00 25.09 4.05
C LEU A 19 -27.78 24.45 3.37
N PRO A 20 -26.69 25.20 3.15
CA PRO A 20 -25.46 24.60 2.66
C PRO A 20 -25.09 23.51 3.67
N HIS A 21 -25.02 22.26 3.19
CA HIS A 21 -24.38 21.19 3.95
C HIS A 21 -23.02 21.75 4.36
N GLY A 22 -22.84 21.98 5.66
CA GLY A 22 -21.60 22.51 6.21
C GLY A 22 -20.46 21.68 5.64
N ALA A 23 -19.39 22.36 5.20
CA ALA A 23 -18.20 21.74 4.63
C ALA A 23 -17.91 20.44 5.38
N SER A 24 -18.22 19.30 4.74
CA SER A 24 -18.00 17.98 5.32
C SER A 24 -16.58 17.97 5.82
N ALA A 25 -16.38 17.64 7.10
CA ALA A 25 -15.05 17.51 7.64
C ALA A 25 -14.26 16.60 6.69
N GLU A 26 -13.21 17.13 6.07
CA GLU A 26 -12.38 16.36 5.16
C GLU A 26 -11.49 15.47 6.04
N VAL A 27 -12.03 14.29 6.36
CA VAL A 27 -11.36 13.25 7.13
C VAL A 27 -10.17 12.75 6.31
N LEU A 28 -9.00 12.71 6.95
CA LEU A 28 -7.78 12.09 6.43
C LEU A 28 -7.64 10.66 6.94
N TYR A 29 -7.90 10.43 8.22
CA TYR A 29 -7.86 9.09 8.84
C TYR A 29 -8.94 8.96 9.92
N LYS A 30 -9.60 7.80 9.97
CA LYS A 30 -10.65 7.48 10.94
C LYS A 30 -10.60 6.01 11.34
N TYR A 31 -10.51 5.76 12.64
CA TYR A 31 -10.56 4.41 13.21
C TYR A 31 -12.02 3.96 13.39
N ARG A 32 -12.38 2.82 12.78
CA ARG A 32 -13.71 2.18 12.90
C ARG A 32 -13.63 0.72 13.41
N GLY A 33 -12.63 0.43 14.24
CA GLY A 33 -12.40 -0.92 14.79
C GLY A 33 -11.19 -1.63 14.19
N ALA A 34 -10.75 -1.21 13.01
CA ALA A 34 -9.56 -1.71 12.32
C ALA A 34 -8.43 -0.68 12.35
N GLU A 35 -7.23 -1.09 12.75
CA GLU A 35 -6.07 -0.20 12.75
C GLU A 35 -5.59 0.02 11.31
N ILE A 36 -5.28 1.28 10.99
CA ILE A 36 -4.65 1.65 9.72
C ILE A 36 -3.14 1.75 9.97
N PHE A 37 -2.34 1.09 9.15
CA PHE A 37 -0.89 1.13 9.23
C PHE A 37 -0.29 1.88 8.03
N ASP A 38 0.53 2.89 8.32
CA ASP A 38 1.19 3.75 7.32
C ASP A 38 2.73 3.70 7.44
N GLY A 39 3.25 2.78 8.26
CA GLY A 39 4.69 2.62 8.45
C GLY A 39 5.28 3.66 9.40
N SER A 40 6.47 3.35 9.91
CA SER A 40 7.23 4.19 10.83
C SER A 40 7.76 5.48 10.19
N PHE A 41 7.74 5.56 8.86
CA PHE A 41 8.14 6.74 8.09
C PHE A 41 6.96 7.41 7.38
N GLY A 42 5.73 6.98 7.67
CA GLY A 42 4.52 7.53 7.07
C GLY A 42 4.04 8.81 7.74
N THR A 43 3.02 9.40 7.10
CA THR A 43 2.29 10.57 7.59
C THR A 43 1.67 10.32 8.97
N ILE A 44 1.21 9.10 9.26
CA ILE A 44 0.63 8.77 10.57
C ILE A 44 1.68 8.89 11.69
N ALA A 45 2.92 8.46 11.47
CA ALA A 45 3.99 8.58 12.46
C ALA A 45 4.37 10.06 12.72
N GLU A 46 4.41 10.87 11.66
CA GLU A 46 4.65 12.32 11.78
C GLU A 46 3.58 13.00 12.63
N VAL A 47 2.30 12.74 12.35
CA VAL A 47 1.21 13.36 13.13
C VAL A 47 1.11 12.80 14.55
N GLN A 48 1.45 11.53 14.80
CA GLN A 48 1.52 10.98 16.17
C GLN A 48 2.55 11.74 17.03
N SER A 49 3.68 12.14 16.43
CA SER A 49 4.68 12.97 17.11
C SER A 49 4.12 14.35 17.47
N ALA A 50 3.43 15.00 16.53
CA ALA A 50 2.78 16.29 16.76
C ALA A 50 1.65 16.20 17.80
N ILE A 51 0.87 15.10 17.80
CA ILE A 51 -0.17 14.82 18.80
C ILE A 51 0.44 14.77 20.21
N ASN A 52 1.55 14.03 20.38
CA ASN A 52 2.23 13.93 21.67
C ASN A 52 2.75 15.28 22.17
N HIS A 53 3.33 16.07 21.26
CA HIS A 53 3.78 17.43 21.59
C HIS A 53 2.60 18.32 22.04
N ALA A 54 1.51 18.33 21.27
CA ALA A 54 0.31 19.11 21.59
C ALA A 54 -0.35 18.66 22.91
N LEU A 55 -0.35 17.35 23.20
CA LEU A 55 -0.87 16.80 24.45
C LEU A 55 -0.05 17.31 25.65
N GLY A 56 1.27 17.34 25.52
CA GLY A 56 2.17 17.89 26.55
C GLY A 56 1.90 19.36 26.81
N THR A 57 1.74 20.16 25.76
CA THR A 57 1.38 21.59 25.86
C THR A 57 0.01 21.82 26.52
N CYS A 58 -0.91 20.86 26.37
CA CYS A 58 -2.21 20.87 27.05
C CYS A 58 -2.16 20.33 28.51
N GLY A 59 -0.98 19.92 29.00
CA GLY A 59 -0.80 19.43 30.37
C GLY A 59 -1.13 17.94 30.55
N HIS A 60 -1.29 17.18 29.47
CA HIS A 60 -1.43 15.72 29.55
C HIS A 60 -0.08 15.03 29.66
N THR A 61 -0.01 13.96 30.45
CA THR A 61 1.18 13.12 30.65
C THR A 61 1.09 11.75 29.97
N LYS A 62 -0.08 11.40 29.42
CA LYS A 62 -0.31 10.14 28.72
C LYS A 62 -0.14 10.33 27.22
N PHE A 63 1.00 9.88 26.71
CA PHE A 63 1.36 9.90 25.29
C PHE A 63 1.02 8.58 24.59
N ILE A 64 0.98 8.62 23.26
CA ILE A 64 0.85 7.45 22.39
C ILE A 64 2.22 7.05 21.83
N SER A 65 2.36 5.80 21.37
CA SER A 65 3.53 5.40 20.59
C SER A 65 3.53 6.09 19.22
N VAL A 66 4.73 6.36 18.71
CA VAL A 66 4.96 6.84 17.34
C VAL A 66 5.37 5.64 16.50
N ASP A 67 4.38 4.89 16.03
CA ASP A 67 4.54 3.60 15.36
C ASP A 67 3.91 3.55 13.96
N GLY A 68 3.32 4.67 13.50
CA GLY A 68 2.65 4.74 12.22
C GLY A 68 1.30 4.03 12.17
N LYS A 69 0.70 3.73 13.33
CA LYS A 69 -0.60 3.05 13.42
C LYS A 69 -1.70 4.00 13.90
N PHE A 70 -2.71 4.19 13.06
CA PHE A 70 -3.93 4.91 13.44
C PHE A 70 -4.96 3.93 13.97
N GLY A 71 -4.88 3.69 15.28
CA GLY A 71 -5.80 2.84 16.03
C GLY A 71 -6.57 3.59 17.12
N LEU A 72 -7.13 2.82 18.05
CA LEU A 72 -7.88 3.32 19.20
C LEU A 72 -7.05 4.30 20.06
N GLY A 73 -5.74 4.05 20.20
CA GLY A 73 -4.84 4.93 20.93
C GLY A 73 -4.79 6.35 20.35
N THR A 74 -4.54 6.45 19.03
CA THR A 74 -4.51 7.72 18.29
C THR A 74 -5.86 8.41 18.29
N GLN A 75 -6.97 7.68 18.09
CA GLN A 75 -8.32 8.23 18.19
C GLN A 75 -8.57 8.87 19.56
N ASN A 76 -8.26 8.16 20.65
CA ASN A 76 -8.45 8.68 22.00
C ASN A 76 -7.53 9.87 22.31
N ALA A 77 -6.33 9.91 21.74
CA ALA A 77 -5.43 11.06 21.86
C ALA A 77 -6.00 12.31 21.18
N LEU A 78 -6.54 12.16 19.96
CA LEU A 78 -7.20 13.26 19.25
C LEU A 78 -8.45 13.75 19.97
N ARG A 79 -9.26 12.87 20.57
CA ARG A 79 -10.39 13.28 21.42
C ARG A 79 -9.95 14.15 22.59
N ARG A 80 -8.92 13.71 23.32
CA ARG A 80 -8.34 14.51 24.43
C ARG A 80 -7.84 15.86 23.94
N LEU A 81 -7.15 15.88 22.80
CA LEU A 81 -6.73 17.14 22.18
C LEU A 81 -7.90 18.02 21.80
N ALA A 82 -9.00 17.49 21.27
CA ALA A 82 -10.16 18.28 20.90
C ALA A 82 -10.80 19.00 22.12
N ASP A 83 -10.62 18.47 23.33
CA ASP A 83 -11.09 19.07 24.58
C ASP A 83 -10.13 20.15 25.15
N CYS A 84 -8.89 20.20 24.66
CA CYS A 84 -7.91 21.21 25.06
C CYS A 84 -8.33 22.60 24.58
N LYS A 85 -8.35 23.60 25.45
CA LYS A 85 -8.81 24.97 25.12
C LYS A 85 -8.15 25.56 23.86
N SER A 86 -6.84 25.39 23.71
CA SER A 86 -6.08 25.89 22.54
C SER A 86 -6.49 25.21 21.24
N MET A 87 -6.80 23.91 21.30
CA MET A 87 -7.13 23.11 20.13
C MET A 87 -8.63 23.13 19.81
N ALA A 88 -9.49 23.16 20.82
CA ALA A 88 -10.95 23.28 20.70
C ALA A 88 -11.35 24.50 19.87
N ALA A 89 -10.63 25.62 20.03
CA ALA A 89 -10.84 26.82 19.24
C ALA A 89 -10.48 26.63 17.75
N LEU A 90 -9.45 25.83 17.45
CA LEU A 90 -8.97 25.59 16.09
C LEU A 90 -9.83 24.55 15.35
N VAL A 91 -10.20 23.45 16.02
CA VAL A 91 -11.04 22.40 15.41
C VAL A 91 -12.53 22.79 15.40
N GLY A 92 -12.94 23.69 16.30
CA GLY A 92 -14.31 24.20 16.39
C GLY A 92 -15.33 23.10 16.70
N ASN A 93 -16.49 23.16 16.05
CA ASN A 93 -17.58 22.19 16.18
C ASN A 93 -17.51 21.04 15.15
N ASP A 94 -16.33 20.75 14.58
CA ASP A 94 -16.17 19.62 13.66
C ASP A 94 -16.45 18.29 14.38
N PRO A 95 -17.55 17.58 14.03
CA PRO A 95 -17.97 16.39 14.76
C PRO A 95 -17.03 15.20 14.53
N GLU A 96 -16.40 15.11 13.36
CA GLU A 96 -15.44 14.04 13.06
C GLU A 96 -14.15 14.25 13.86
N ALA A 97 -13.66 15.49 13.89
CA ALA A 97 -12.52 15.87 14.73
C ALA A 97 -12.80 15.56 16.21
N ARG A 98 -13.94 16.01 16.75
CA ARG A 98 -14.32 15.75 18.15
C ARG A 98 -14.49 14.27 18.47
N ASN A 99 -14.83 13.45 17.48
CA ASN A 99 -14.90 11.99 17.61
C ASN A 99 -13.55 11.29 17.43
N GLY A 100 -12.46 12.03 17.28
CA GLY A 100 -11.09 11.51 17.20
C GLY A 100 -10.67 11.07 15.80
N ALA A 101 -11.34 11.53 14.75
CA ALA A 101 -10.81 11.42 13.39
C ALA A 101 -9.73 12.50 13.16
N LEU A 102 -8.72 12.19 12.36
CA LEU A 102 -7.80 13.20 11.86
C LEU A 102 -8.45 13.88 10.68
N THR A 103 -8.91 15.11 10.84
CA THR A 103 -9.49 15.94 9.77
C THR A 103 -8.47 16.95 9.26
N LEU A 104 -8.70 17.56 8.10
CA LEU A 104 -7.86 18.66 7.60
C LEU A 104 -7.72 19.81 8.60
N LYS A 105 -8.75 20.09 9.41
CA LYS A 105 -8.66 21.11 10.46
C LYS A 105 -7.70 20.71 11.56
N PHE A 106 -7.78 19.45 12.02
CA PHE A 106 -6.82 18.92 12.98
C PHE A 106 -5.41 18.92 12.42
N TRP A 107 -5.26 18.56 11.14
CA TRP A 107 -3.98 18.59 10.44
C TRP A 107 -3.38 19.99 10.47
N GLY A 108 -4.10 21.02 9.99
CA GLY A 108 -3.61 22.39 9.99
C GLY A 108 -3.29 22.91 11.41
N ALA A 109 -4.07 22.50 12.41
CA ALA A 109 -3.84 22.88 13.79
C ALA A 109 -2.59 22.22 14.42
N LEU A 110 -2.25 21.00 14.01
CA LEU A 110 -1.11 20.24 14.53
C LEU A 110 0.18 20.48 13.74
N MET A 111 0.05 20.59 12.42
CA MET A 111 1.16 20.54 11.47
C MET A 111 1.44 21.90 10.80
N GLY A 112 0.59 22.91 11.01
CA GLY A 112 0.74 24.24 10.40
C GLY A 112 0.69 24.18 8.88
N ASP A 113 1.71 24.73 8.23
CA ASP A 113 1.83 24.83 6.76
C ASP A 113 2.29 23.54 6.08
N VAL A 114 2.57 22.47 6.84
CA VAL A 114 2.94 21.17 6.26
C VAL A 114 1.74 20.65 5.45
N GLN A 115 2.00 20.25 4.20
CA GLN A 115 0.96 19.74 3.31
C GLN A 115 0.31 18.47 3.88
N ALA A 116 -1.03 18.42 3.81
CA ALA A 116 -1.80 17.23 4.19
C ALA A 116 -1.47 16.04 3.27
N PRO A 117 -1.64 14.78 3.75
CA PRO A 117 -1.33 13.60 2.95
C PRO A 117 -2.12 13.59 1.64
N SER A 118 -1.38 13.36 0.55
CA SER A 118 -1.94 13.27 -0.79
C SER A 118 -2.89 12.06 -0.94
N VAL A 119 -3.61 11.98 -2.06
CA VAL A 119 -4.38 10.78 -2.44
C VAL A 119 -3.47 9.54 -2.49
N ASP A 120 -2.24 9.70 -3.00
CA ASP A 120 -1.25 8.63 -3.07
C ASP A 120 -0.81 8.16 -1.68
N ASN A 121 -0.54 9.08 -0.75
CA ASN A 121 -0.19 8.74 0.63
C ASN A 121 -1.32 7.94 1.29
N ARG A 122 -2.56 8.43 1.19
CA ARG A 122 -3.74 7.78 1.81
C ARG A 122 -4.05 6.42 1.19
N ALA A 123 -3.94 6.30 -0.13
CA ALA A 123 -4.05 5.02 -0.83
C ALA A 123 -2.93 4.04 -0.42
N HIS A 124 -1.70 4.55 -0.23
CA HIS A 124 -0.59 3.76 0.24
C HIS A 124 -0.81 3.27 1.68
N SER A 125 -1.32 4.09 2.60
CA SER A 125 -1.64 3.66 3.97
C SER A 125 -2.63 2.48 3.97
N LEU A 126 -3.67 2.52 3.13
CA LEU A 126 -4.63 1.41 3.05
C LEU A 126 -3.99 0.14 2.48
N MET A 127 -3.19 0.26 1.42
CA MET A 127 -2.43 -0.86 0.87
C MET A 127 -1.49 -1.47 1.92
N LEU A 128 -0.71 -0.63 2.60
CA LEU A 128 0.28 -1.04 3.59
C LEU A 128 -0.35 -1.70 4.82
N THR A 129 -1.57 -1.31 5.17
CA THR A 129 -2.35 -1.98 6.22
C THR A 129 -2.53 -3.47 5.94
N TYR A 130 -2.65 -3.86 4.67
CA TYR A 130 -2.71 -5.27 4.28
C TYR A 130 -1.35 -5.94 4.18
N GLU A 131 -0.34 -5.23 3.69
CA GLU A 131 1.02 -5.77 3.52
C GLU A 131 1.74 -5.96 4.88
N ALA A 132 1.43 -5.12 5.87
CA ALA A 132 1.99 -5.15 7.21
C ALA A 132 3.54 -5.17 7.27
N THR A 133 4.18 -4.56 6.28
CA THR A 133 5.64 -4.41 6.17
C THR A 133 6.02 -2.93 5.99
N ASP A 134 7.29 -2.59 6.17
CA ASP A 134 7.81 -1.22 6.11
C ASP A 134 9.18 -1.25 5.42
N TYR A 135 9.79 -0.10 5.13
CA TYR A 135 11.10 0.00 4.48
C TYR A 135 12.23 -0.69 5.25
N VAL A 136 12.04 -1.00 6.53
CA VAL A 136 13.01 -1.74 7.36
C VAL A 136 12.68 -3.24 7.49
N GLY A 137 11.55 -3.68 6.94
CA GLY A 137 11.09 -5.06 6.94
C GLY A 137 11.69 -5.84 5.77
N MET A 138 12.62 -6.74 6.07
CA MET A 138 13.13 -7.73 5.12
C MET A 138 12.93 -9.14 5.67
N GLU A 139 12.50 -10.03 4.79
CA GLU A 139 12.29 -11.44 5.07
C GLU A 139 12.96 -12.33 4.02
N TRP A 140 13.51 -13.46 4.48
CA TRP A 140 13.98 -14.53 3.61
C TRP A 140 12.84 -15.50 3.34
N ASN A 141 12.70 -15.94 2.09
CA ASN A 141 11.61 -16.79 1.63
C ASN A 141 12.03 -18.25 1.39
N PHE A 142 13.24 -18.62 1.79
CA PHE A 142 13.71 -20.00 1.78
C PHE A 142 13.15 -20.80 2.97
N CYS A 143 12.62 -21.99 2.68
CA CYS A 143 12.24 -23.02 3.66
C CYS A 143 11.36 -22.52 4.82
N GLN A 144 10.23 -21.90 4.48
CA GLN A 144 9.19 -21.40 5.39
C GLN A 144 8.32 -22.53 6.00
N THR A 145 8.85 -23.75 6.13
CA THR A 145 8.16 -24.86 6.80
C THR A 145 7.94 -24.57 8.29
N LYS A 146 6.95 -25.25 8.88
CA LYS A 146 6.77 -25.34 10.34
C LYS A 146 6.82 -26.82 10.76
N PRO A 147 7.77 -27.25 11.62
CA PRO A 147 8.87 -26.45 12.20
C PRO A 147 9.84 -25.92 11.13
N LEU A 148 10.58 -24.86 11.47
CA LEU A 148 11.57 -24.26 10.57
C LEU A 148 12.58 -25.32 10.13
N TYR A 149 12.95 -25.28 8.85
CA TYR A 149 13.97 -26.15 8.29
C TYR A 149 15.30 -25.98 9.03
N ASP A 150 15.89 -27.10 9.43
CA ASP A 150 17.26 -27.19 9.93
C ASP A 150 18.11 -27.96 8.92
N PRO A 151 19.13 -27.33 8.31
CA PRO A 151 20.02 -28.00 7.37
C PRO A 151 20.85 -29.12 7.99
N ASN A 152 20.96 -29.17 9.33
CA ASN A 152 21.73 -30.19 10.03
C ASN A 152 20.91 -31.45 10.36
N ILE A 153 19.59 -31.43 10.11
CA ILE A 153 18.70 -32.56 10.38
C ILE A 153 18.40 -33.27 9.04
N GLU A 154 18.84 -34.52 8.93
CA GLU A 154 18.57 -35.35 7.76
C GLU A 154 17.06 -35.59 7.58
N GLY A 155 16.54 -35.45 6.35
CA GLY A 155 15.13 -35.60 6.04
C GLY A 155 14.24 -34.39 6.36
N SER A 156 14.81 -33.26 6.82
CA SER A 156 14.06 -32.03 7.02
C SER A 156 13.47 -31.53 5.68
N VAL A 157 12.16 -31.27 5.65
CA VAL A 157 11.47 -30.82 4.44
C VAL A 157 11.57 -29.29 4.34
N CYS A 158 12.13 -28.82 3.24
CA CYS A 158 12.10 -27.42 2.85
C CYS A 158 10.87 -27.16 1.97
N TYR A 159 10.07 -26.15 2.33
CA TYR A 159 8.93 -25.67 1.55
C TYR A 159 9.03 -24.15 1.46
N SER A 160 8.87 -23.61 0.25
CA SER A 160 8.78 -22.17 -0.02
C SER A 160 7.46 -21.89 -0.72
N ASN A 161 6.71 -20.90 -0.24
CA ASN A 161 5.39 -20.55 -0.77
C ASN A 161 5.46 -19.94 -2.20
N ASP A 162 6.53 -19.21 -2.47
CA ASP A 162 6.90 -18.67 -3.78
C ASP A 162 8.37 -19.00 -4.08
N PRO A 163 8.63 -20.05 -4.87
CA PRO A 163 10.00 -20.45 -5.17
C PRO A 163 10.72 -19.47 -6.11
N LYS A 164 10.07 -18.39 -6.57
CA LYS A 164 10.69 -17.35 -7.42
C LYS A 164 11.03 -16.07 -6.66
N SER A 165 10.66 -15.98 -5.38
CA SER A 165 11.02 -14.88 -4.50
C SER A 165 11.88 -15.41 -3.38
N TYR A 166 13.16 -15.05 -3.34
CA TYR A 166 14.13 -15.58 -2.37
C TYR A 166 14.26 -14.70 -1.13
N LEU A 167 14.01 -13.41 -1.31
CA LEU A 167 14.00 -12.38 -0.28
C LEU A 167 12.92 -11.36 -0.65
N THR A 168 12.16 -10.90 0.34
CA THR A 168 11.19 -9.81 0.20
C THR A 168 11.61 -8.63 1.06
N TRP A 169 11.47 -7.39 0.55
CA TRP A 169 11.83 -6.17 1.27
C TRP A 169 10.89 -5.00 0.98
N GLY A 170 10.58 -4.22 2.02
CA GLY A 170 9.95 -2.92 1.88
C GLY A 170 8.42 -2.98 1.77
N PRO A 171 7.77 -1.80 1.64
CA PRO A 171 6.31 -1.64 1.75
C PRO A 171 5.51 -2.28 0.61
N ASN A 172 6.10 -2.43 -0.58
CA ASN A 172 5.47 -3.06 -1.74
C ASN A 172 5.86 -4.53 -1.91
N GLY A 173 6.59 -5.10 -0.94
CA GLY A 173 7.03 -6.50 -1.00
C GLY A 173 8.02 -6.77 -2.15
N ALA A 174 9.01 -5.88 -2.35
CA ALA A 174 9.99 -6.03 -3.41
C ALA A 174 10.72 -7.36 -3.30
N THR A 175 10.77 -8.10 -4.40
CA THR A 175 11.34 -9.46 -4.44
C THR A 175 12.73 -9.49 -5.03
N ALA A 176 13.65 -10.19 -4.37
CA ALA A 176 14.90 -10.65 -4.98
C ALA A 176 14.65 -12.02 -5.60
N GLY A 177 14.63 -12.08 -6.93
CA GLY A 177 14.27 -13.31 -7.65
C GLY A 177 13.79 -12.99 -9.06
N GLY A 178 12.71 -13.63 -9.49
CA GLY A 178 12.16 -13.50 -10.85
C GLY A 178 11.80 -12.06 -11.25
N GLY A 179 11.31 -11.24 -10.31
CA GLY A 179 10.98 -9.82 -10.54
C GLY A 179 12.18 -8.86 -10.48
N ARG A 180 13.28 -9.28 -9.84
CA ARG A 180 14.52 -8.52 -9.64
C ARG A 180 14.37 -7.15 -8.97
N GLU A 181 13.27 -6.89 -8.30
CA GLU A 181 12.92 -5.56 -7.79
C GLU A 181 13.94 -5.06 -6.75
N VAL A 182 14.34 -5.91 -5.81
CA VAL A 182 15.36 -5.58 -4.80
C VAL A 182 16.69 -5.23 -5.48
N GLN A 183 17.08 -5.98 -6.52
CA GLN A 183 18.29 -5.68 -7.29
C GLN A 183 18.18 -4.32 -7.97
N LEU A 184 17.06 -4.02 -8.61
CA LEU A 184 16.87 -2.73 -9.31
C LEU A 184 16.94 -1.56 -8.33
N ILE A 185 16.32 -1.68 -7.16
CA ILE A 185 16.33 -0.63 -6.13
C ILE A 185 17.74 -0.41 -5.61
N LEU A 186 18.40 -1.47 -5.14
CA LEU A 186 19.75 -1.33 -4.57
C LEU A 186 20.78 -0.94 -5.62
N GLN A 187 20.64 -1.38 -6.88
CA GLN A 187 21.52 -0.95 -7.97
C GLN A 187 21.33 0.52 -8.31
N ALA A 188 20.09 1.03 -8.29
CA ALA A 188 19.83 2.45 -8.51
C ALA A 188 20.40 3.33 -7.38
N VAL A 189 20.31 2.86 -6.14
CA VAL A 189 20.96 3.48 -4.98
C VAL A 189 22.48 3.46 -5.14
N ASP A 190 23.07 2.29 -5.42
CA ASP A 190 24.53 2.13 -5.57
C ASP A 190 25.11 2.99 -6.69
N THR A 191 24.38 3.12 -7.81
CA THR A 191 24.79 3.97 -8.94
C THR A 191 24.83 5.45 -8.56
N THR A 192 23.95 5.89 -7.66
CA THR A 192 23.82 7.30 -7.28
C THR A 192 24.68 7.64 -6.05
N SER A 193 24.84 6.69 -5.13
CA SER A 193 25.47 6.89 -3.82
C SER A 193 26.04 5.55 -3.31
N PRO A 194 27.18 5.09 -3.87
CA PRO A 194 27.75 3.77 -3.54
C PRO A 194 28.06 3.60 -2.05
N ASP A 195 28.54 4.67 -1.39
CA ASP A 195 28.82 4.67 0.06
C ASP A 195 27.60 4.29 0.90
N THR A 196 26.38 4.53 0.41
CA THR A 196 25.14 4.12 1.10
C THR A 196 25.04 2.60 1.26
N ILE A 197 25.50 1.82 0.26
CA ILE A 197 25.53 0.36 0.34
C ILE A 197 26.64 -0.08 1.31
N ASP A 198 27.81 0.57 1.23
CA ASP A 198 28.97 0.26 2.08
C ASP A 198 28.68 0.51 3.56
N GLU A 199 28.07 1.65 3.91
CA GLU A 199 27.70 1.98 5.30
C GLU A 199 26.60 1.05 5.85
N ALA A 200 25.62 0.71 5.00
CA ALA A 200 24.51 -0.12 5.43
C ALA A 200 24.92 -1.58 5.65
N PHE A 201 25.62 -2.18 4.68
CA PHE A 201 25.93 -3.61 4.67
C PHE A 201 27.35 -3.94 5.16
N VAL A 202 28.23 -2.95 5.30
CA VAL A 202 29.61 -3.12 5.79
C VAL A 202 30.33 -4.21 4.99
N ASP A 203 30.80 -5.27 5.64
CA ASP A 203 31.54 -6.36 4.99
C ASP A 203 30.70 -7.15 3.97
N GLU A 204 29.36 -7.06 4.03
CA GLU A 204 28.46 -7.69 3.08
C GLU A 204 28.15 -6.82 1.85
N ALA A 205 28.64 -5.57 1.79
CA ALA A 205 28.39 -4.69 0.65
C ALA A 205 28.85 -5.28 -0.71
N PRO A 206 30.04 -5.91 -0.82
CA PRO A 206 30.42 -6.61 -2.04
C PRO A 206 29.45 -7.76 -2.38
N ALA A 207 28.94 -8.47 -1.38
CA ALA A 207 28.01 -9.57 -1.56
C ALA A 207 26.61 -9.09 -2.00
N VAL A 208 26.18 -7.90 -1.59
CA VAL A 208 24.96 -7.27 -2.12
C VAL A 208 25.17 -6.90 -3.58
N ARG A 209 26.24 -6.19 -3.92
CA ARG A 209 26.53 -5.79 -5.32
C ARG A 209 26.64 -6.99 -6.26
N ARG A 210 27.19 -8.10 -5.75
CA ARG A 210 27.29 -9.37 -6.48
C ARG A 210 25.95 -9.81 -7.08
N MET A 211 24.84 -9.61 -6.36
CA MET A 211 23.52 -10.05 -6.78
C MET A 211 22.96 -9.31 -8.01
N PHE A 212 23.46 -8.10 -8.32
CA PHE A 212 23.00 -7.31 -9.48
C PHE A 212 23.32 -7.98 -10.81
N SER A 213 24.37 -8.82 -10.83
CA SER A 213 24.90 -9.49 -12.02
C SER A 213 24.43 -10.94 -12.19
N LEU A 214 23.61 -11.45 -11.28
CA LEU A 214 23.19 -12.86 -11.27
C LEU A 214 21.76 -13.00 -11.83
N PRO A 215 21.56 -13.76 -12.93
CA PRO A 215 20.24 -14.07 -13.45
C PRO A 215 19.47 -15.02 -12.52
N ASP A 216 18.15 -14.97 -12.62
CA ASP A 216 17.28 -15.90 -11.91
C ASP A 216 17.35 -17.31 -12.55
N ARG A 217 17.43 -18.35 -11.71
CA ARG A 217 17.29 -19.77 -12.08
C ARG A 217 18.17 -20.27 -13.23
N ASP A 218 19.38 -19.73 -13.37
CA ASP A 218 20.39 -20.19 -14.31
C ASP A 218 21.30 -21.26 -13.68
N GLU A 219 21.56 -22.38 -14.35
CA GLU A 219 22.30 -23.53 -13.77
C GLU A 219 23.67 -23.15 -13.18
N HIS A 220 24.40 -22.24 -13.80
CA HIS A 220 25.76 -21.85 -13.37
C HIS A 220 25.83 -20.43 -12.80
N ARG A 221 24.73 -19.66 -12.89
CA ARG A 221 24.68 -18.23 -12.57
C ARG A 221 23.54 -17.87 -11.63
N SER A 222 22.85 -18.87 -11.06
CA SER A 222 21.59 -18.66 -10.34
C SER A 222 21.74 -17.72 -9.14
N LEU A 223 20.96 -16.65 -9.16
CA LEU A 223 20.69 -15.83 -7.99
C LEU A 223 20.12 -16.66 -6.82
N GLU A 224 19.27 -17.65 -7.10
CA GLU A 224 18.69 -18.55 -6.10
C GLU A 224 19.78 -19.23 -5.27
N THR A 225 20.72 -19.89 -5.96
CA THR A 225 21.82 -20.63 -5.32
C THR A 225 22.70 -19.68 -4.51
N TYR A 226 23.00 -18.51 -5.08
CA TYR A 226 23.79 -17.50 -4.39
C TYR A 226 23.12 -17.02 -3.09
N LEU A 227 21.87 -16.56 -3.18
CA LEU A 227 21.11 -16.06 -2.02
C LEU A 227 20.80 -17.16 -1.02
N CYS A 228 20.61 -18.40 -1.46
CA CYS A 228 20.48 -19.55 -0.58
C CYS A 228 21.77 -19.79 0.23
N GLY A 229 22.94 -19.59 -0.37
CA GLY A 229 24.22 -19.66 0.34
C GLY A 229 24.41 -18.55 1.38
N ILE A 230 23.90 -17.34 1.11
CA ILE A 230 23.81 -16.28 2.13
C ILE A 230 22.85 -16.70 3.25
N TRP A 231 21.70 -17.23 2.86
CA TRP A 231 20.66 -17.63 3.77
C TRP A 231 21.06 -18.83 4.62
N SER A 232 21.84 -19.78 4.14
CA SER A 232 22.25 -20.94 4.93
C SER A 232 23.21 -20.56 6.06
N ASP A 233 23.97 -19.48 5.90
CA ASP A 233 24.87 -18.92 6.90
C ASP A 233 24.13 -17.98 7.87
N GLN A 234 24.11 -18.32 9.16
CA GLN A 234 23.43 -17.53 10.18
C GLN A 234 24.02 -16.13 10.37
N ALA A 235 25.34 -15.98 10.33
CA ALA A 235 25.99 -14.69 10.54
C ALA A 235 25.65 -13.75 9.38
N ARG A 236 25.73 -14.26 8.14
CA ARG A 236 25.43 -13.48 6.94
C ARG A 236 23.95 -13.11 6.85
N ARG A 237 23.03 -14.03 7.17
CA ARG A 237 21.58 -13.73 7.30
C ARG A 237 21.32 -12.55 8.22
N ILE A 238 21.94 -12.56 9.41
CA ILE A 238 21.77 -11.50 10.41
C ILE A 238 22.36 -10.19 9.90
N ALA A 239 23.55 -10.23 9.28
CA ALA A 239 24.20 -9.07 8.70
C ALA A 239 23.33 -8.42 7.61
N TRP A 240 22.79 -9.21 6.68
CA TRP A 240 21.88 -8.73 5.63
C TRP A 240 20.61 -8.13 6.23
N LYS A 241 19.98 -8.78 7.22
CA LYS A 241 18.79 -8.23 7.90
C LYS A 241 19.08 -6.87 8.54
N LYS A 242 20.24 -6.72 9.20
CA LYS A 242 20.67 -5.43 9.76
C LYS A 242 20.98 -4.40 8.67
N GLY A 243 21.58 -4.82 7.56
CA GLY A 243 21.85 -3.94 6.41
C GLY A 243 20.58 -3.37 5.79
N PHE A 244 19.57 -4.21 5.53
CA PHE A 244 18.26 -3.76 5.06
C PHE A 244 17.55 -2.84 6.07
N GLN A 245 17.66 -3.11 7.37
CA GLN A 245 17.14 -2.21 8.41
C GLN A 245 17.84 -0.84 8.44
N ARG A 246 19.16 -0.80 8.19
CA ARG A 246 19.92 0.45 8.13
C ARG A 246 19.57 1.23 6.87
N ILE A 247 19.64 0.59 5.71
CA ILE A 247 19.43 1.26 4.43
C ILE A 247 17.98 1.75 4.28
N GLY A 248 16.99 1.01 4.78
CA GLY A 248 15.58 1.41 4.78
C GLY A 248 15.27 2.66 5.62
N ARG A 249 16.14 3.01 6.58
CA ARG A 249 16.01 4.24 7.38
C ARG A 249 16.49 5.49 6.63
N ILE A 250 17.20 5.34 5.52
CA ILE A 250 17.75 6.46 4.76
C ILE A 250 16.66 7.03 3.85
N LYS A 251 16.37 8.33 3.99
CA LYS A 251 15.27 9.00 3.27
C LYS A 251 15.41 8.89 1.75
N SER A 252 16.59 9.18 1.20
CA SER A 252 16.85 9.10 -0.24
C SER A 252 16.69 7.68 -0.81
N VAL A 253 16.93 6.64 -0.02
CA VAL A 253 16.68 5.24 -0.40
C VAL A 253 15.18 4.97 -0.50
N ARG A 254 14.39 5.44 0.47
CA ARG A 254 12.92 5.32 0.42
C ARG A 254 12.34 6.07 -0.77
N GLU A 255 12.80 7.29 -1.03
CA GLU A 255 12.38 8.07 -2.20
C GLU A 255 12.71 7.33 -3.51
N LYS A 256 13.89 6.72 -3.61
CA LYS A 256 14.26 5.90 -4.78
C LYS A 256 13.41 4.64 -4.91
N PHE A 257 13.08 3.99 -3.79
CA PHE A 257 12.17 2.85 -3.75
C PHE A 257 10.79 3.24 -4.32
N ASP A 258 10.22 4.34 -3.85
CA ASP A 258 8.90 4.83 -4.28
C ASP A 258 8.90 5.28 -5.75
N GLU A 259 9.95 5.96 -6.19
CA GLU A 259 10.16 6.37 -7.58
C GLU A 259 10.14 5.16 -8.52
N LEU A 260 10.88 4.10 -8.16
CA LEU A 260 10.94 2.88 -8.97
C LEU A 260 9.57 2.19 -9.03
N TYR A 261 8.84 2.08 -7.93
CA TYR A 261 7.50 1.49 -7.95
C TYR A 261 6.49 2.32 -8.76
N LYS A 262 6.67 3.64 -8.83
CA LYS A 262 5.89 4.52 -9.71
C LYS A 262 6.28 4.40 -11.20
N SER A 263 7.38 3.72 -11.54
CA SER A 263 7.83 3.56 -12.93
C SER A 263 6.84 2.78 -13.79
N SER A 264 6.89 3.02 -15.11
CA SER A 264 6.14 2.23 -16.10
C SER A 264 6.58 0.77 -16.18
N SER A 265 7.74 0.40 -15.62
CA SER A 265 8.23 -0.98 -15.59
C SER A 265 7.72 -1.79 -14.41
N LEU A 266 7.27 -1.13 -13.32
CA LEU A 266 6.73 -1.77 -12.12
C LEU A 266 5.24 -1.44 -11.96
N ASP A 267 4.80 -1.06 -10.76
CA ASP A 267 3.38 -0.85 -10.46
C ASP A 267 2.78 0.31 -11.26
N GLY A 268 3.54 1.36 -11.54
CA GLY A 268 3.08 2.47 -12.36
C GLY A 268 2.55 2.04 -13.73
N GLY A 269 3.20 1.08 -14.40
CA GLY A 269 2.72 0.53 -15.68
C GLY A 269 1.38 -0.18 -15.54
N LYS A 270 1.19 -0.93 -14.45
CA LYS A 270 -0.06 -1.63 -14.14
C LYS A 270 -1.19 -0.65 -13.81
N ILE A 271 -0.91 0.40 -13.04
CA ILE A 271 -1.86 1.48 -12.73
C ILE A 271 -2.27 2.20 -14.03
N ALA A 272 -1.32 2.52 -14.91
CA ALA A 272 -1.61 3.15 -16.20
C ALA A 272 -2.55 2.31 -17.07
N ASN A 273 -2.45 0.97 -17.02
CA ASN A 273 -3.40 0.08 -17.72
C ASN A 273 -4.84 0.25 -17.21
N PHE A 274 -5.06 0.43 -15.90
CA PHE A 274 -6.39 0.71 -15.35
C PHE A 274 -6.93 2.06 -15.83
N TYR A 275 -6.11 3.12 -15.76
CA TYR A 275 -6.48 4.45 -16.26
C TYR A 275 -6.90 4.40 -17.73
N ARG A 276 -6.12 3.71 -18.56
CA ARG A 276 -6.43 3.52 -19.98
C ARG A 276 -7.72 2.72 -20.18
N ALA A 277 -7.95 1.68 -19.38
CA ALA A 277 -9.16 0.87 -19.46
C ALA A 277 -10.42 1.66 -19.06
N TYR A 278 -10.32 2.54 -18.05
CA TYR A 278 -11.39 3.44 -17.65
C TYR A 278 -11.69 4.46 -18.75
N SER A 279 -10.68 5.19 -19.23
CA SER A 279 -10.88 6.24 -20.24
C SER A 279 -11.47 5.69 -21.55
N THR A 280 -11.04 4.49 -21.97
CA THR A 280 -11.59 3.80 -23.16
C THR A 280 -13.07 3.45 -23.01
N ASN A 281 -13.57 3.28 -21.78
CA ASN A 281 -14.96 3.01 -21.46
C ASN A 281 -15.73 4.29 -21.03
N GLY A 282 -15.21 5.48 -21.33
CA GLY A 282 -15.85 6.75 -20.98
C GLY A 282 -15.90 7.05 -19.48
N LEU A 283 -15.06 6.37 -18.69
CA LEU A 283 -14.99 6.54 -17.24
C LEU A 283 -13.86 7.46 -16.83
N GLN A 284 -14.09 8.25 -15.78
CA GLN A 284 -13.06 9.04 -15.10
C GLN A 284 -12.81 8.42 -13.71
N PRO A 285 -11.56 8.07 -13.37
CA PRO A 285 -11.23 7.55 -12.05
C PRO A 285 -11.48 8.56 -10.91
N THR A 286 -11.92 8.05 -9.76
CA THR A 286 -11.99 8.75 -8.47
C THR A 286 -10.76 8.47 -7.61
N GLU A 287 -10.67 9.10 -6.43
CA GLU A 287 -9.64 8.74 -5.45
C GLU A 287 -9.69 7.25 -5.04
N VAL A 288 -10.90 6.70 -4.90
CA VAL A 288 -11.08 5.28 -4.52
C VAL A 288 -10.70 4.36 -5.66
N ASP A 289 -11.00 4.73 -6.91
CA ASP A 289 -10.53 4.00 -8.09
C ASP A 289 -9.00 3.95 -8.14
N TYR A 290 -8.33 5.09 -7.92
CA TYR A 290 -6.87 5.13 -7.86
C TYR A 290 -6.30 4.20 -6.79
N ALA A 291 -6.87 4.22 -5.58
CA ALA A 291 -6.40 3.36 -4.49
C ALA A 291 -6.62 1.87 -4.79
N PHE A 292 -7.76 1.52 -5.40
CA PHE A 292 -8.04 0.17 -5.90
C PHE A 292 -7.02 -0.28 -6.96
N PHE A 293 -6.67 0.61 -7.89
CA PHE A 293 -5.67 0.31 -8.93
C PHE A 293 -4.28 0.10 -8.32
N LYS A 294 -3.88 0.96 -7.38
CA LYS A 294 -2.59 0.88 -6.68
C LYS A 294 -2.46 -0.44 -5.91
N ASP A 295 -3.47 -0.77 -5.11
CA ASP A 295 -3.47 -1.99 -4.30
C ASP A 295 -3.44 -3.26 -5.18
N ARG A 296 -4.19 -3.27 -6.29
CA ARG A 296 -4.13 -4.37 -7.26
C ARG A 296 -2.81 -4.42 -8.03
N ALA A 297 -2.21 -3.29 -8.37
CA ALA A 297 -0.92 -3.24 -9.06
C ALA A 297 0.19 -3.89 -8.21
N ALA A 298 0.22 -3.60 -6.90
CA ALA A 298 1.18 -4.19 -5.98
C ALA A 298 1.04 -5.72 -5.90
N HIS A 299 -0.20 -6.24 -5.93
CA HIS A 299 -0.44 -7.65 -5.62
C HIS A 299 -0.60 -8.57 -6.83
N MET A 300 -0.86 -8.04 -8.03
CA MET A 300 -1.07 -8.87 -9.21
C MET A 300 -0.72 -8.15 -10.53
N THR A 301 -0.38 -8.96 -11.53
CA THR A 301 -0.28 -8.47 -12.90
C THR A 301 -1.67 -8.22 -13.46
N VAL A 302 -1.88 -7.01 -14.00
CA VAL A 302 -3.14 -6.59 -14.59
C VAL A 302 -2.94 -6.28 -16.07
N LYS A 303 -3.65 -7.03 -16.93
CA LYS A 303 -3.64 -6.82 -18.37
C LYS A 303 -4.71 -5.81 -18.76
N TYR A 304 -4.32 -4.81 -19.55
CA TYR A 304 -5.21 -3.78 -20.08
C TYR A 304 -6.48 -4.36 -20.73
N ASP A 305 -6.34 -5.28 -21.68
CA ASP A 305 -7.49 -5.81 -22.43
C ASP A 305 -8.47 -6.58 -21.56
N THR A 306 -7.97 -7.28 -20.54
CA THR A 306 -8.81 -8.01 -19.57
C THR A 306 -9.67 -7.03 -18.77
N VAL A 307 -9.07 -5.99 -18.20
CA VAL A 307 -9.83 -4.98 -17.43
C VAL A 307 -10.79 -4.21 -18.33
N ARG A 308 -10.32 -3.77 -19.51
CA ARG A 308 -11.15 -3.05 -20.49
C ARG A 308 -12.39 -3.86 -20.88
N GLY A 309 -12.22 -5.15 -21.17
CA GLY A 309 -13.32 -6.05 -21.54
C GLY A 309 -14.34 -6.21 -20.42
N VAL A 310 -13.89 -6.48 -19.18
CA VAL A 310 -14.77 -6.59 -18.01
C VAL A 310 -15.60 -5.33 -17.79
N ILE A 311 -14.99 -4.14 -17.90
CA ILE A 311 -15.70 -2.87 -17.77
C ILE A 311 -16.74 -2.72 -18.89
N ALA A 312 -16.36 -3.00 -20.14
CA ALA A 312 -17.26 -2.86 -21.29
C ALA A 312 -18.49 -3.77 -21.18
N ASP A 313 -18.27 -5.04 -20.86
CA ASP A 313 -19.33 -6.03 -20.70
C ASP A 313 -20.28 -5.66 -19.56
N PHE A 314 -19.72 -5.17 -18.44
CA PHE A 314 -20.51 -4.72 -17.31
C PHE A 314 -21.36 -3.47 -17.62
N LEU A 315 -20.76 -2.44 -18.24
CA LEU A 315 -21.48 -1.22 -18.60
C LEU A 315 -22.52 -1.43 -19.69
N LYS A 316 -22.37 -2.45 -20.54
CA LYS A 316 -23.43 -2.85 -21.49
C LYS A 316 -24.69 -3.32 -20.76
N ALA A 317 -24.54 -4.02 -19.63
CA ALA A 317 -25.66 -4.46 -18.80
C ALA A 317 -26.16 -3.36 -17.85
N VAL A 318 -25.26 -2.49 -17.36
CA VAL A 318 -25.56 -1.43 -16.39
C VAL A 318 -24.94 -0.10 -16.85
N PRO A 319 -25.54 0.63 -17.81
CA PRO A 319 -24.92 1.81 -18.44
C PRO A 319 -24.59 2.97 -17.49
N ASN A 320 -25.38 3.13 -16.43
CA ASN A 320 -25.23 4.22 -15.45
C ASN A 320 -24.72 3.70 -14.09
N ALA A 321 -23.87 2.67 -14.12
CA ALA A 321 -23.33 2.08 -12.90
C ALA A 321 -22.55 3.11 -12.06
N ALA A 322 -22.77 3.04 -10.74
CA ALA A 322 -21.93 3.75 -9.79
C ALA A 322 -20.49 3.21 -9.83
N ARG A 323 -19.52 4.04 -9.42
CA ARG A 323 -18.08 3.69 -9.49
C ARG A 323 -17.76 2.42 -8.69
N TRP A 324 -18.36 2.25 -7.52
CA TRP A 324 -18.20 1.07 -6.68
C TRP A 324 -18.64 -0.22 -7.40
N GLN A 325 -19.68 -0.17 -8.24
CA GLN A 325 -20.16 -1.34 -9.01
C GLN A 325 -19.15 -1.75 -10.08
N VAL A 326 -18.49 -0.77 -10.72
CA VAL A 326 -17.43 -1.04 -11.70
C VAL A 326 -16.25 -1.73 -11.02
N ARG A 327 -15.82 -1.23 -9.84
CA ARG A 327 -14.77 -1.88 -9.06
C ARG A 327 -15.14 -3.28 -8.61
N GLN A 328 -16.38 -3.49 -8.16
CA GLN A 328 -16.89 -4.82 -7.82
C GLN A 328 -16.88 -5.76 -9.03
N ALA A 329 -17.32 -5.30 -10.21
CA ALA A 329 -17.27 -6.10 -11.44
C ALA A 329 -15.83 -6.49 -11.80
N ILE A 330 -14.87 -5.58 -11.69
CA ILE A 330 -13.45 -5.88 -11.87
C ILE A 330 -12.96 -6.88 -10.82
N ALA A 331 -13.29 -6.67 -9.55
CA ALA A 331 -12.88 -7.53 -8.43
C ALA A 331 -13.32 -8.98 -8.65
N LEU A 332 -14.57 -9.16 -9.07
CA LEU A 332 -15.17 -10.46 -9.25
C LEU A 332 -14.71 -11.18 -10.53
N ASN A 333 -14.29 -10.47 -11.58
CA ASN A 333 -13.95 -11.07 -12.88
C ASN A 333 -12.45 -11.07 -13.21
N VAL A 334 -11.64 -10.24 -12.55
CA VAL A 334 -10.19 -10.20 -12.71
C VAL A 334 -9.55 -10.71 -11.42
N ARG A 335 -9.47 -12.03 -11.28
CA ARG A 335 -9.00 -12.69 -10.04
C ARG A 335 -7.63 -13.35 -10.22
N PRO A 336 -6.80 -13.39 -9.17
CA PRO A 336 -5.60 -14.22 -9.16
C PRO A 336 -5.96 -15.70 -9.16
N SER A 337 -5.06 -16.55 -9.64
CA SER A 337 -5.27 -18.01 -9.65
C SER A 337 -5.25 -18.62 -8.26
N ARG A 338 -4.50 -18.02 -7.33
CA ARG A 338 -4.38 -18.41 -5.91
C ARG A 338 -4.83 -17.24 -5.02
N GLN A 339 -5.09 -17.51 -3.74
CA GLN A 339 -5.45 -16.47 -2.75
C GLN A 339 -6.70 -15.64 -3.13
N GLN A 340 -7.66 -16.25 -3.82
CA GLN A 340 -8.86 -15.53 -4.31
C GLN A 340 -9.67 -14.88 -3.18
N THR A 341 -9.93 -15.59 -2.09
CA THR A 341 -10.71 -15.05 -0.95
C THR A 341 -9.96 -13.94 -0.22
N ASP A 342 -8.63 -14.06 -0.10
CA ASP A 342 -7.79 -13.01 0.46
C ASP A 342 -7.87 -11.74 -0.38
N ARG A 343 -7.62 -11.86 -1.69
CA ARG A 343 -7.72 -10.75 -2.64
C ARG A 343 -9.11 -10.11 -2.63
N LEU A 344 -10.17 -10.91 -2.57
CA LEU A 344 -11.54 -10.42 -2.48
C LEU A 344 -11.76 -9.59 -1.22
N GLY A 345 -11.27 -10.04 -0.07
CA GLY A 345 -11.42 -9.31 1.20
C GLY A 345 -10.79 -7.92 1.18
N ARG A 346 -9.64 -7.78 0.51
CA ARG A 346 -9.00 -6.49 0.23
C ARG A 346 -9.80 -5.65 -0.77
N ASP A 347 -10.25 -6.25 -1.87
CA ASP A 347 -11.01 -5.55 -2.91
C ASP A 347 -12.30 -4.92 -2.38
N VAL A 348 -13.01 -5.60 -1.47
CA VAL A 348 -14.25 -5.11 -0.84
C VAL A 348 -14.06 -3.76 -0.16
N ALA A 349 -12.89 -3.48 0.43
CA ALA A 349 -12.63 -2.20 1.09
C ALA A 349 -12.79 -0.99 0.15
N PHE A 350 -12.65 -1.19 -1.16
CA PHE A 350 -12.76 -0.15 -2.17
C PHE A 350 -14.17 0.03 -2.74
N TYR A 351 -15.13 -0.84 -2.43
CA TYR A 351 -16.51 -0.69 -2.91
C TYR A 351 -17.58 -0.83 -1.83
N ILE A 352 -17.22 -1.19 -0.60
CA ILE A 352 -18.17 -1.30 0.50
C ILE A 352 -18.81 0.04 0.88
N ASP A 353 -18.10 1.16 0.77
CA ASP A 353 -18.64 2.49 1.12
C ASP A 353 -19.89 2.87 0.30
N GLY A 354 -20.05 2.32 -0.91
CA GLY A 354 -21.26 2.47 -1.72
C GLY A 354 -22.10 1.21 -1.89
N GLY A 355 -21.53 0.03 -1.61
CA GLY A 355 -22.10 -1.28 -1.94
C GLY A 355 -22.45 -2.17 -0.75
N GLU A 356 -22.36 -1.69 0.49
CA GLU A 356 -22.56 -2.50 1.71
C GLU A 356 -23.83 -3.36 1.70
N ALA A 357 -24.96 -2.78 1.28
CA ALA A 357 -26.24 -3.47 1.22
C ALA A 357 -26.34 -4.53 0.10
N GLN A 358 -25.40 -4.56 -0.84
CA GLN A 358 -25.41 -5.48 -1.99
C GLN A 358 -24.25 -6.49 -1.98
N LEU A 359 -23.46 -6.56 -0.90
CA LEU A 359 -22.41 -7.55 -0.78
C LEU A 359 -22.98 -8.97 -0.63
N SER A 360 -22.47 -9.90 -1.42
CA SER A 360 -22.72 -11.33 -1.22
C SER A 360 -22.16 -11.83 0.12
N GLU A 361 -22.64 -12.98 0.60
CA GLU A 361 -22.13 -13.61 1.83
C GLU A 361 -20.61 -13.85 1.78
N LEU A 362 -20.10 -14.28 0.62
CA LEU A 362 -18.68 -14.51 0.40
C LEU A 362 -17.87 -13.21 0.51
N GLU A 363 -18.35 -12.11 -0.06
CA GLU A 363 -17.70 -10.80 0.04
C GLU A 363 -17.69 -10.29 1.48
N GLN A 364 -18.82 -10.40 2.18
CA GLN A 364 -18.92 -10.00 3.59
C GLN A 364 -17.95 -10.81 4.45
N MET A 365 -17.92 -12.12 4.28
CA MET A 365 -17.00 -13.00 5.01
C MET A 365 -15.54 -12.67 4.70
N ALA A 366 -15.19 -12.52 3.42
CA ALA A 366 -13.82 -12.21 3.00
C ALA A 366 -13.34 -10.87 3.59
N TRP A 367 -14.19 -9.84 3.54
CA TRP A 367 -13.91 -8.52 4.11
C TRP A 367 -13.74 -8.55 5.64
N ARG A 368 -14.61 -9.28 6.35
CA ARG A 368 -14.48 -9.49 7.80
C ARG A 368 -13.16 -10.15 8.16
N ASN A 369 -12.78 -11.19 7.42
CA ASN A 369 -11.53 -11.92 7.64
C ASN A 369 -10.28 -11.08 7.29
N ARG A 370 -10.46 -9.97 6.56
CA ARG A 370 -9.39 -9.03 6.20
C ARG A 370 -9.51 -7.69 6.89
N GLY A 371 -10.06 -7.69 8.10
CA GLY A 371 -9.94 -6.56 9.02
C GLY A 371 -10.96 -5.45 8.79
N GLN A 372 -11.98 -5.64 7.97
CA GLN A 372 -13.12 -4.71 7.86
C GLN A 372 -12.78 -3.25 7.50
N LEU A 373 -11.68 -3.02 6.79
CA LEU A 373 -11.25 -1.68 6.39
C LEU A 373 -12.14 -1.11 5.27
N ARG A 374 -12.20 0.22 5.18
CA ARG A 374 -12.88 0.95 4.11
C ARG A 374 -11.97 2.00 3.50
N ALA A 375 -12.15 2.32 2.23
CA ALA A 375 -11.46 3.43 1.59
C ALA A 375 -11.73 4.77 2.31
N SER A 376 -12.95 4.95 2.83
CA SER A 376 -13.31 6.12 3.64
C SER A 376 -12.59 6.21 5.00
N ASP A 377 -11.99 5.12 5.51
CA ASP A 377 -11.21 5.14 6.76
C ASP A 377 -9.87 5.88 6.58
N VAL A 378 -9.33 5.91 5.37
CA VAL A 378 -8.18 6.75 4.96
C VAL A 378 -8.65 7.98 4.16
N GLY A 379 -9.90 8.39 4.38
CA GLY A 379 -10.44 9.62 3.82
C GLY A 379 -10.64 9.63 2.30
N LEU A 380 -10.49 8.51 1.58
CA LEU A 380 -10.70 8.44 0.13
C LEU A 380 -12.20 8.51 -0.20
N ASN A 381 -12.55 9.11 -1.33
CA ASN A 381 -13.95 9.37 -1.69
C ASN A 381 -14.25 9.13 -3.19
N ASP A 382 -15.41 8.56 -3.49
CA ASP A 382 -15.95 8.35 -4.83
C ASP A 382 -16.46 9.62 -5.53
N VAL A 383 -16.64 10.72 -4.81
CA VAL A 383 -17.09 11.99 -5.39
C VAL A 383 -15.91 12.82 -5.91
N ARG A 384 -14.72 12.67 -5.33
CA ARG A 384 -13.53 13.42 -5.73
C ARG A 384 -12.84 12.74 -6.92
N SER A 385 -12.78 13.48 -8.03
CA SER A 385 -12.14 13.03 -9.27
C SER A 385 -10.62 12.94 -9.11
N TYR A 386 -10.02 11.92 -9.70
CA TYR A 386 -8.57 11.74 -9.77
C TYR A 386 -8.16 11.23 -11.17
N PRO A 387 -8.41 12.04 -12.22
CA PRO A 387 -8.50 11.56 -13.60
C PRO A 387 -7.15 11.33 -14.26
N THR A 388 -6.06 11.82 -13.67
CA THR A 388 -4.73 11.77 -14.25
C THR A 388 -3.78 10.92 -13.39
N PHE A 389 -3.06 10.04 -14.06
CA PHE A 389 -1.90 9.34 -13.52
C PHE A 389 -0.88 9.19 -14.63
N ILE A 390 0.36 9.59 -14.36
CA ILE A 390 1.46 9.48 -15.30
C ILE A 390 2.50 8.55 -14.66
N PRO A 391 2.76 7.36 -15.23
CA PRO A 391 3.80 6.50 -14.72
C PRO A 391 5.17 7.15 -14.93
N GLY A 392 6.11 6.86 -14.03
CA GLY A 392 7.50 7.25 -14.18
C GLY A 392 8.19 6.57 -15.37
N SER A 393 9.40 7.03 -15.66
CA SER A 393 10.25 6.49 -16.73
C SER A 393 10.46 4.98 -16.59
N SER A 394 10.58 4.28 -17.72
CA SER A 394 10.92 2.86 -17.73
C SER A 394 12.31 2.63 -17.15
N VAL A 395 12.47 1.52 -16.44
CA VAL A 395 13.73 1.08 -15.83
C VAL A 395 14.29 -0.07 -16.68
N ASP A 396 15.58 0.00 -17.04
CA ASP A 396 16.28 -1.10 -17.71
C ASP A 396 16.51 -2.24 -16.70
N SER A 397 15.80 -3.35 -16.89
CA SER A 397 15.94 -4.55 -16.08
C SER A 397 16.86 -5.60 -16.70
N SER A 398 17.65 -5.27 -17.73
CA SER A 398 18.57 -6.22 -18.35
C SER A 398 19.84 -6.46 -17.51
N ILE A 399 20.38 -7.68 -17.58
CA ILE A 399 21.74 -7.98 -17.09
C ILE A 399 22.67 -8.01 -18.30
N ARG A 400 23.41 -6.92 -18.53
CA ARG A 400 24.29 -6.82 -19.71
C ARG A 400 25.43 -7.84 -19.69
N ARG A 401 25.94 -8.18 -18.51
CA ARG A 401 27.06 -9.12 -18.32
C ARG A 401 26.77 -10.05 -17.14
N PRO A 402 26.02 -11.14 -17.36
CA PRO A 402 25.71 -12.11 -16.32
C PRO A 402 26.98 -12.77 -15.79
N ALA A 403 27.17 -12.78 -14.48
CA ALA A 403 28.34 -13.37 -13.86
C ALA A 403 28.14 -14.84 -13.52
N ILE A 404 29.22 -15.61 -13.47
CA ILE A 404 29.23 -17.04 -13.10
C ILE A 404 29.47 -17.18 -11.61
N LEU A 405 28.78 -18.12 -10.97
CA LEU A 405 29.02 -18.46 -9.56
C LEU A 405 30.42 -19.06 -9.37
N THR A 406 31.07 -18.71 -8.27
CA THR A 406 32.30 -19.38 -7.84
C THR A 406 32.01 -20.81 -7.37
N ALA A 407 33.04 -21.65 -7.32
CA ALA A 407 32.91 -23.01 -6.78
C ALA A 407 32.42 -23.03 -5.31
N ALA A 408 32.77 -22.01 -4.52
CA ALA A 408 32.29 -21.88 -3.15
C ALA A 408 30.80 -21.47 -3.12
N GLU A 409 30.39 -20.49 -3.93
CA GLU A 409 28.99 -20.05 -4.04
C GLU A 409 28.07 -21.20 -4.48
N MET A 410 28.49 -22.02 -5.45
CA MET A 410 27.71 -23.19 -5.90
C MET A 410 27.51 -24.25 -4.80
N LYS A 411 28.46 -24.37 -3.87
CA LYS A 411 28.42 -25.37 -2.78
C LYS A 411 27.78 -24.84 -1.49
N ALA A 412 27.57 -23.53 -1.37
CA ALA A 412 27.09 -22.90 -0.14
C ALA A 412 25.60 -23.18 0.16
N CYS A 413 24.79 -23.44 -0.86
CA CYS A 413 23.38 -23.76 -0.69
C CYS A 413 23.18 -25.26 -0.40
N PRO A 414 22.46 -25.64 0.69
CA PRO A 414 22.17 -27.04 0.97
C PRO A 414 21.33 -27.68 -0.15
N ALA A 415 21.69 -28.90 -0.55
CA ALA A 415 21.04 -29.60 -1.67
C ALA A 415 19.52 -29.80 -1.46
N ALA A 416 19.07 -29.99 -0.20
CA ALA A 416 17.66 -30.12 0.14
C ALA A 416 16.84 -28.86 -0.15
N VAL A 417 17.47 -27.67 -0.14
CA VAL A 417 16.83 -26.40 -0.51
C VAL A 417 16.69 -26.31 -2.03
N LEU A 418 17.73 -26.67 -2.79
CA LEU A 418 17.68 -26.65 -4.26
C LEU A 418 16.75 -27.73 -4.83
N ALA A 419 16.55 -28.84 -4.11
CA ALA A 419 15.67 -29.93 -4.54
C ALA A 419 14.19 -29.50 -4.64
N THR A 420 13.77 -28.41 -3.99
CA THR A 420 12.41 -27.87 -4.14
C THR A 420 12.14 -27.34 -5.55
N ARG A 421 13.19 -27.06 -6.34
CA ARG A 421 13.12 -26.64 -7.74
C ARG A 421 12.41 -27.65 -8.66
N MET A 422 12.47 -28.94 -8.32
CA MET A 422 11.96 -30.03 -9.17
C MET A 422 10.50 -30.43 -8.90
N ARG A 423 9.87 -29.88 -7.85
CA ARG A 423 8.51 -30.25 -7.43
C ARG A 423 7.45 -29.18 -7.71
N SER A 424 7.82 -28.03 -8.30
CA SER A 424 6.94 -26.87 -8.54
C SER A 424 6.57 -26.69 -10.00
#